data_AF-A0A2V2U633-F1
#
_entry.id   AF-A0A2V2U633-F1
#
_cell.length_a   1.000
_cell.length_b   1.000
_cell.length_c   1.000
_cell.angle_alpha   90.00
_cell.angle_beta   90.00
_cell.angle_gamma   90.00
#
_symmetry.space_group_name_H-M   'P 1'
#
loop_
_entity.id
_entity.type
_entity.pdbx_description
1 polymer ?
#
loop_
_entity_poly.entity_id
_entity_poly.type
_entity_poly.pdbx_seq_one_letter_code
_entity_poly.pdbx_strand_id
1 'polypeptide(L)'
;LQDKVQTLTFDFFKDQLPNDCDVAFLSHVVHIFDIDKSITLLNKIYDSLPSENGTIIISEWLLNDEKTGPIPSALMGLTMIVENSGGRGYSYNEILQMLTKVGFKNMERRPLIEPAEIVIGYKK
;
A
#
# COMPACT_ATOMS: atom_id res chain seq x y z
N LEU A 1 -24.95 -2.81 -8.35
CA LEU A 1 -23.51 -2.92 -8.06
C LEU A 1 -22.72 -3.36 -9.28
N GLN A 2 -23.22 -4.33 -10.07
CA GLN A 2 -22.58 -4.77 -11.32
C GLN A 2 -22.20 -3.65 -12.29
N ASP A 3 -23.03 -2.61 -12.46
CA ASP A 3 -22.73 -1.51 -13.38
C ASP A 3 -21.75 -0.45 -12.84
N LYS A 4 -21.25 -0.65 -11.60
CA LYS A 4 -20.33 0.29 -10.92
C LYS A 4 -18.99 -0.35 -10.56
N VAL A 5 -18.79 -1.62 -10.94
CA VAL A 5 -17.59 -2.39 -10.63
C VAL A 5 -17.13 -3.06 -11.91
N GLN A 6 -15.91 -2.74 -12.32
CA GLN A 6 -15.22 -3.43 -13.40
C GLN A 6 -14.07 -4.24 -12.82
N THR A 7 -13.89 -5.46 -13.32
CA THR A 7 -12.74 -6.29 -13.01
C THR A 7 -11.79 -6.32 -14.19
N LEU A 8 -10.50 -6.19 -13.93
CA LEU A 8 -9.45 -6.26 -14.93
C LEU A 8 -8.45 -7.34 -14.51
N THR A 9 -7.92 -8.09 -15.49
CA THR A 9 -6.83 -9.04 -15.27
C THR A 9 -5.52 -8.38 -15.68
N PHE A 10 -4.57 -8.27 -14.76
CA PHE A 10 -3.26 -7.68 -15.02
C PHE A 10 -2.22 -8.17 -14.00
N ASP A 11 -0.96 -8.17 -14.41
CA ASP A 11 0.24 -8.34 -13.59
C ASP A 11 0.75 -6.96 -13.14
N PHE A 12 0.77 -6.72 -11.83
CA PHE A 12 1.22 -5.45 -11.23
C PHE A 12 2.56 -4.96 -11.76
N PHE A 13 3.49 -5.86 -12.04
CA PHE A 13 4.87 -5.51 -12.39
C PHE A 13 5.11 -5.46 -13.89
N LYS A 14 4.33 -6.18 -14.69
CA LYS A 14 4.51 -6.22 -16.16
C LYS A 14 3.56 -5.30 -16.91
N ASP A 15 2.30 -5.21 -16.49
CA ASP A 15 1.26 -4.54 -17.25
C ASP A 15 1.12 -3.06 -16.87
N GLN A 16 0.52 -2.27 -17.77
CA GLN A 16 0.20 -0.88 -17.47
C GLN A 16 -1.05 -0.80 -16.58
N LEU A 17 -1.00 0.00 -15.52
CA LEU A 17 -2.15 0.22 -14.65
C LEU A 17 -3.18 1.15 -15.34
N PRO A 18 -4.48 1.02 -15.03
CA PRO A 18 -5.51 1.97 -15.47
C PRO A 18 -5.16 3.40 -15.05
N ASN A 19 -5.38 4.36 -15.94
CA ASN A 19 -5.04 5.78 -15.75
C ASN A 19 -6.27 6.70 -15.66
N ASP A 20 -7.45 6.11 -15.56
CA ASP A 20 -8.77 6.75 -15.45
C ASP A 20 -9.32 6.70 -14.01
N CYS A 21 -8.44 6.51 -13.03
CA CYS A 21 -8.78 6.41 -11.61
C CYS A 21 -8.20 7.58 -10.80
N ASP A 22 -9.04 8.23 -10.00
CA ASP A 22 -8.60 9.31 -9.09
C ASP A 22 -7.94 8.76 -7.81
N VAL A 23 -8.30 7.54 -7.40
CA VAL A 23 -7.88 6.93 -6.14
C VAL A 23 -7.41 5.49 -6.37
N ALA A 24 -6.21 5.17 -5.87
CA ALA A 24 -5.71 3.81 -5.77
C ALA A 24 -5.87 3.29 -4.33
N PHE A 25 -6.63 2.21 -4.15
CA PHE A 25 -6.82 1.56 -2.85
C PHE A 25 -6.12 0.21 -2.82
N LEU A 26 -5.15 0.06 -1.92
CA LEU A 26 -4.38 -1.15 -1.71
C LEU A 26 -4.71 -1.69 -0.33
N SER A 27 -5.38 -2.84 -0.26
CA SER A 27 -5.68 -3.52 1.01
C SER A 27 -4.92 -4.83 1.07
N HIS A 28 -4.00 -4.97 2.03
CA HIS A 28 -3.19 -6.18 2.20
C HIS A 28 -2.43 -6.57 0.92
N VAL A 29 -1.70 -5.60 0.35
CA VAL A 29 -0.93 -5.79 -0.88
C VAL A 29 0.53 -5.48 -0.66
N VAL A 30 0.85 -4.40 0.05
CA VAL A 30 2.24 -3.91 0.15
C VAL A 30 3.09 -4.91 0.94
N HIS A 31 2.53 -5.49 2.00
CA HIS A 31 3.21 -6.49 2.85
C HIS A 31 3.57 -7.82 2.15
N ILE A 32 3.09 -8.06 0.93
CA ILE A 32 3.44 -9.24 0.10
C ILE A 32 4.88 -9.11 -0.44
N PHE A 33 5.37 -7.87 -0.59
CA PHE A 33 6.60 -7.57 -1.31
C PHE A 33 7.69 -7.00 -0.40
N ASP A 34 8.95 -7.15 -0.83
CA ASP A 34 10.07 -6.42 -0.25
C ASP A 34 9.99 -4.91 -0.56
N ILE A 35 10.89 -4.13 0.02
CA ILE A 35 10.88 -2.66 -0.10
C ILE A 35 11.04 -2.21 -1.56
N ASP A 36 11.94 -2.83 -2.32
CA ASP A 36 12.26 -2.40 -3.67
C ASP A 36 11.12 -2.71 -4.66
N LYS A 37 10.50 -3.89 -4.53
CA LYS A 37 9.28 -4.24 -5.27
C LYS A 37 8.10 -3.38 -4.86
N SER A 38 7.94 -3.11 -3.56
CA SER A 38 6.89 -2.20 -3.06
C SER A 38 7.04 -0.81 -3.66
N ILE A 39 8.25 -0.24 -3.65
CA ILE A 39 8.53 1.05 -4.28
C ILE A 39 8.27 1.01 -5.79
N THR A 40 8.62 -0.08 -6.47
CA THR A 40 8.34 -0.24 -7.91
C THR A 40 6.83 -0.20 -8.20
N LEU A 41 6.03 -0.95 -7.43
CA LEU A 41 4.56 -0.92 -7.53
C LEU A 41 4.00 0.47 -7.24
N LEU A 42 4.47 1.11 -6.16
CA LEU A 42 4.01 2.43 -5.75
C LEU A 42 4.36 3.51 -6.79
N ASN A 43 5.51 3.43 -7.46
CA ASN A 43 5.83 4.33 -8.59
C ASN A 43 4.84 4.15 -9.74
N LYS A 44 4.52 2.91 -10.14
CA LYS A 44 3.54 2.66 -11.21
C LYS A 44 2.16 3.22 -10.86
N ILE A 45 1.75 3.11 -9.60
CA ILE A 45 0.49 3.70 -9.11
C ILE A 45 0.57 5.23 -9.14
N TYR A 46 1.68 5.80 -8.66
CA TYR A 46 1.87 7.25 -8.70
C TYR A 46 1.77 7.78 -10.12
N ASP A 47 2.38 7.11 -11.09
CA ASP A 47 2.35 7.49 -12.51
C ASP A 47 0.96 7.35 -13.14
N SER A 48 0.15 6.39 -12.68
CA SER A 48 -1.20 6.16 -13.22
C SER A 48 -2.25 7.13 -12.66
N LEU A 49 -2.00 7.74 -11.49
CA LEU A 49 -2.93 8.68 -10.87
C LEU A 49 -2.87 10.07 -11.54
N PRO A 50 -3.98 10.83 -11.57
CA PRO A 50 -3.99 12.20 -12.07
C PRO A 50 -3.09 13.11 -11.21
N SER A 51 -2.49 14.12 -11.85
CA SER A 51 -1.64 15.10 -11.16
C SER A 51 -2.41 15.94 -10.15
N GLU A 52 -3.69 16.20 -10.42
CA GLU A 52 -4.61 16.84 -9.49
C GLU A 52 -5.47 15.78 -8.80
N ASN A 53 -5.63 15.89 -7.48
CA ASN A 53 -6.48 15.02 -6.65
C ASN A 53 -6.11 13.52 -6.62
N GLY A 54 -5.04 13.09 -7.31
CA GLY A 54 -4.54 11.73 -7.28
C GLY A 54 -4.26 11.29 -5.84
N THR A 55 -4.87 10.20 -5.39
CA THR A 55 -4.79 9.75 -4.00
C THR A 55 -4.44 8.27 -3.95
N ILE A 56 -3.56 7.89 -3.01
CA ILE A 56 -3.33 6.50 -2.65
C ILE A 56 -3.82 6.26 -1.22
N ILE A 57 -4.47 5.13 -1.00
CA ILE A 57 -4.89 4.66 0.32
C ILE A 57 -4.35 3.24 0.49
N ILE A 58 -3.48 3.06 1.49
CA ILE A 58 -2.91 1.76 1.85
C ILE A 58 -3.58 1.31 3.16
N SER A 59 -4.28 0.18 3.14
CA SER A 59 -4.88 -0.45 4.32
C SER A 59 -4.09 -1.69 4.71
N GLU A 60 -3.50 -1.65 5.91
CA GLU A 60 -2.61 -2.71 6.41
C GLU A 60 -2.72 -2.87 7.93
N TRP A 61 -2.17 -3.98 8.43
CA TRP A 61 -1.89 -4.17 9.85
C TRP A 61 -0.46 -3.75 10.12
N LEU A 62 -0.30 -2.53 10.65
CA LEU A 62 1.02 -1.93 10.78
C LEU A 62 1.70 -2.40 12.08
N LEU A 63 3.00 -2.58 11.99
CA LEU A 63 3.87 -2.73 13.15
C LEU A 63 4.13 -1.37 13.82
N ASN A 64 4.45 -1.40 15.10
CA ASN A 64 5.23 -0.35 15.73
C ASN A 64 6.64 -0.29 15.12
N ASP A 65 7.33 0.82 15.30
CA ASP A 65 8.62 1.03 14.67
C ASP A 65 9.72 0.11 15.23
N GLU A 66 9.56 -0.34 16.47
CA GLU A 66 10.44 -1.34 17.10
C GLU A 66 10.22 -2.76 16.53
N LYS A 67 9.17 -2.96 15.71
CA LYS A 67 8.78 -4.24 15.10
C LYS A 67 8.51 -5.35 16.13
N THR A 68 7.98 -4.96 17.29
CA THR A 68 7.65 -5.86 18.40
C THR A 68 6.16 -6.09 18.58
N GLY A 69 5.32 -5.30 17.90
CA GLY A 69 3.87 -5.45 17.99
C GLY A 69 3.11 -4.44 17.14
N PRO A 70 1.80 -4.36 17.27
CA PRO A 70 0.96 -5.23 18.11
C PRO A 70 0.99 -6.70 17.64
N ILE A 71 0.65 -7.64 18.53
CA ILE A 71 0.78 -9.09 18.27
C ILE A 71 0.11 -9.51 16.95
N PRO A 72 -1.13 -9.07 16.61
CA PRO A 72 -1.74 -9.42 15.34
C PRO A 72 -0.92 -8.97 14.12
N SER A 73 -0.37 -7.75 14.14
CA SER A 73 0.50 -7.24 13.07
C SER A 73 1.81 -8.01 12.97
N ALA A 74 2.40 -8.41 14.10
CA ALA A 74 3.62 -9.22 14.14
C ALA A 74 3.39 -10.63 13.56
N LEU A 75 2.28 -11.27 13.94
CA LEU A 75 1.90 -12.57 13.37
C LEU A 75 1.61 -12.47 11.88
N MET A 76 0.92 -11.42 11.43
CA MET A 76 0.71 -11.17 9.99
C MET A 76 2.04 -11.00 9.25
N GLY A 77 2.97 -10.21 9.79
CA GLY A 77 4.31 -10.04 9.21
C GLY A 77 5.07 -11.37 9.10
N LEU A 78 4.97 -12.23 10.12
CA LEU A 78 5.55 -13.58 10.08
C LEU A 78 4.90 -14.44 8.98
N THR A 79 3.57 -14.43 8.87
CA THR A 79 2.84 -15.13 7.80
C THR A 79 3.33 -14.69 6.43
N MET A 80 3.50 -13.38 6.20
CA MET A 80 3.99 -12.87 4.92
C MET A 80 5.41 -13.33 4.59
N ILE A 81 6.30 -13.42 5.59
CA ILE A 81 7.66 -13.96 5.41
C ILE A 81 7.62 -15.44 5.00
N VAL A 82 6.71 -16.23 5.60
CA VAL A 82 6.59 -17.67 5.33
C VAL A 82 5.98 -17.92 3.96
N GLU A 83 4.96 -17.16 3.57
CA GLU A 83 4.17 -17.42 2.36
C GLU A 83 4.75 -16.75 1.11
N ASN A 84 5.46 -15.63 1.26
CA ASN A 84 5.89 -14.81 0.13
C ASN A 84 7.39 -14.55 0.15
N SER A 85 8.06 -14.79 -0.97
CA SER A 85 9.49 -14.45 -1.13
C SER A 85 9.69 -12.94 -1.06
N GLY A 86 10.16 -12.46 0.09
CA GLY A 86 10.35 -11.03 0.39
C GLY A 86 9.19 -10.37 1.14
N GLY A 87 8.13 -11.11 1.45
CA GLY A 87 7.01 -10.61 2.25
C GLY A 87 7.44 -10.24 3.67
N ARG A 88 6.78 -9.24 4.25
CA ARG A 88 7.16 -8.68 5.55
C ARG A 88 6.06 -7.81 6.15
N GLY A 89 6.10 -7.69 7.48
CA GLY A 89 5.38 -6.63 8.18
C GLY A 89 6.07 -5.28 7.98
N TYR A 90 5.28 -4.23 7.77
CA TYR A 90 5.74 -2.84 7.67
C TYR A 90 5.26 -2.02 8.86
N SER A 91 6.11 -1.13 9.35
CA SER A 91 5.66 -0.07 10.25
C SER A 91 5.08 1.11 9.48
N TYR A 92 4.35 1.99 10.18
CA TYR A 92 3.87 3.25 9.60
C TYR A 92 5.01 4.07 8.99
N ASN A 93 6.15 4.18 9.69
CA ASN A 93 7.28 4.97 9.19
C ASN A 93 7.90 4.36 7.93
N GLU A 94 7.91 3.04 7.78
CA GLU A 94 8.39 2.39 6.56
C GLU A 94 7.46 2.69 5.36
N ILE A 95 6.13 2.60 5.56
CA ILE A 95 5.16 3.00 4.52
C ILE A 95 5.34 4.47 4.16
N LEU A 96 5.48 5.35 5.16
CA LEU A 96 5.66 6.78 4.96
C LEU A 96 6.92 7.10 4.15
N GLN A 97 8.04 6.43 4.45
CA GLN A 97 9.29 6.58 3.70
C GLN A 97 9.15 6.13 2.24
N MET A 98 8.48 5.00 2.00
CA MET A 98 8.23 4.53 0.64
C MET A 98 7.36 5.51 -0.15
N LEU A 99 6.25 5.97 0.43
CA LEU A 99 5.36 6.95 -0.20
C LEU A 99 6.08 8.28 -0.49
N THR A 100 6.91 8.75 0.45
CA THR A 100 7.71 9.97 0.28
C THR A 100 8.72 9.81 -0.85
N LYS A 101 9.42 8.68 -0.93
CA LYS A 101 10.40 8.38 -1.98
C LYS A 101 9.79 8.36 -3.37
N VAL A 102 8.53 7.93 -3.49
CA VAL A 102 7.77 7.91 -4.75
C VAL A 102 7.26 9.30 -5.15
N GLY A 103 7.02 10.18 -4.18
CA GLY A 103 6.60 11.57 -4.43
C GLY A 103 5.21 11.93 -3.90
N PHE A 104 4.53 11.01 -3.22
CA PHE A 104 3.31 11.35 -2.47
C PHE A 104 3.62 12.33 -1.34
N LYS A 105 2.65 13.16 -0.99
CA LYS A 105 2.76 14.23 0.01
C LYS A 105 1.54 14.25 0.94
N ASN A 106 1.64 15.05 2.01
CA ASN A 106 0.57 15.31 2.99
C ASN A 106 -0.03 14.01 3.57
N MET A 107 0.81 13.07 3.96
CA MET A 107 0.33 11.75 4.36
C MET A 107 -0.44 11.80 5.68
N GLU A 108 -1.51 11.02 5.75
CA GLU A 108 -2.35 10.87 6.93
C GLU A 108 -2.40 9.41 7.37
N ARG A 109 -2.43 9.17 8.68
CA ARG A 109 -2.72 7.86 9.28
C ARG A 109 -4.07 7.92 9.96
N ARG A 110 -4.95 6.95 9.71
CA ARG A 110 -6.23 6.84 10.40
C ARG A 110 -6.50 5.40 10.83
N PRO A 111 -6.97 5.16 12.06
CA PRO A 111 -7.36 3.83 12.49
C PRO A 111 -8.64 3.39 11.77
N LEU A 112 -8.78 2.08 11.53
CA LEU A 112 -10.05 1.42 11.19
C LEU A 112 -10.50 0.55 12.39
N ILE A 113 -11.23 -0.53 12.11
CA ILE A 113 -11.46 -1.59 13.10
C ILE A 113 -10.13 -2.30 13.33
N GLU A 114 -9.67 -2.30 14.58
CA GLU A 114 -8.40 -2.90 14.97
C GLU A 114 -8.27 -4.36 14.48
N PRO A 115 -7.08 -4.79 14.05
CA PRO A 115 -5.80 -4.06 14.05
C PRO A 115 -5.55 -3.25 12.77
N ALA A 116 -6.55 -3.08 11.90
CA ALA A 116 -6.37 -2.42 10.62
C ALA A 116 -6.27 -0.89 10.74
N GLU A 117 -5.40 -0.33 9.91
CA GLU A 117 -5.20 1.11 9.78
C GLU A 117 -5.10 1.48 8.30
N ILE A 118 -5.33 2.75 7.97
CA ILE A 118 -5.08 3.29 6.65
C ILE A 118 -4.01 4.39 6.69
N VAL A 119 -3.16 4.38 5.66
CA VAL A 119 -2.25 5.45 5.32
C VAL A 119 -2.69 6.06 4.00
N ILE A 120 -2.96 7.36 4.00
CA ILE A 120 -3.42 8.11 2.83
C ILE A 120 -2.25 8.99 2.36
N GLY A 121 -1.98 9.02 1.06
CA GLY A 121 -0.99 9.91 0.44
C GLY A 121 -1.58 10.60 -0.79
N TYR A 122 -1.15 11.84 -1.05
CA TYR A 122 -1.70 12.66 -2.13
C TYR A 122 -0.63 13.00 -3.16
N LYS A 123 -0.98 12.87 -4.45
CA LYS A 123 -0.20 13.36 -5.59
C LYS A 123 -0.49 14.85 -5.77
N LYS A 124 0.57 15.66 -5.76
CA LYS A 124 0.56 17.12 -5.96
C LYS A 124 1.84 17.59 -6.62
#